data_AF-Q1GG52-F1
#
_entry.id   AF-Q1GG52-F1
#
_cell.length_a   1.000
_cell.length_b   1.000
_cell.length_c   1.000
_cell.angle_alpha   90.00
_cell.angle_beta   90.00
_cell.angle_gamma   90.00
#
_symmetry.space_group_name_H-M   'P 1'
#
loop_
_entity.id
_entity.type
_entity.pdbx_description
1 polymer ?
#
loop_
_entity_poly.entity_id
_entity_poly.type
_entity_poly.pdbx_seq_one_letter_code
_entity_poly.pdbx_strand_id
1 'polypeptide(L)'
;MKDGFDLVDTGDPFDTITPVIPISDRPRSQSVVAGTLNDPYRRQAVADARSLWRKSIPGSRGVVAAYLASQGIQLDEIPANLRFVLDHPYMKKSGGLYHELHRGPCVLGGIFSEAGQLLGVNQIWVDPKPPHGRASIQMDGDHMPAEIVRGSCKGGFLPLVWPEAATALVVARSLEAALRAYASRPSGLEDAAYWAVVDLKVMSGKMQRQKGVRYSGLPDLSDDTSFVAPHWVKRLVFLQEDDRTGTRQKLESGLKRSMHVRPGLRASIVRIGSAAKGGV
;
A
#
# COMPACT_ATOMS: atom_id res chain seq x y z
N MET A 1 24.01 -8.36 -17.01
CA MET A 1 23.13 -7.73 -18.02
C MET A 1 22.34 -6.65 -17.28
N LYS A 2 22.50 -5.39 -17.67
CA LYS A 2 22.08 -4.20 -16.92
C LYS A 2 20.60 -3.91 -17.18
N ASP A 3 19.71 -4.38 -16.32
CA ASP A 3 18.34 -3.85 -16.18
C ASP A 3 18.20 -3.33 -14.74
N GLY A 4 18.97 -2.28 -14.45
CA GLY A 4 18.88 -1.53 -13.20
C GLY A 4 17.78 -0.48 -13.31
N PHE A 5 17.18 -0.14 -12.17
CA PHE A 5 16.31 1.02 -12.00
C PHE A 5 16.88 2.27 -12.71
N ASP A 6 16.42 2.58 -13.91
CA ASP A 6 16.66 3.90 -14.50
C ASP A 6 15.70 4.89 -13.84
N LEU A 7 16.20 5.54 -12.79
CA LEU A 7 15.73 6.86 -12.42
C LEU A 7 16.02 7.75 -13.62
N VAL A 8 14.97 8.08 -14.39
CA VAL A 8 15.07 8.94 -15.56
C VAL A 8 15.84 10.22 -15.18
N ASP A 9 17.00 10.42 -15.80
CA ASP A 9 17.90 11.56 -15.62
C ASP A 9 17.24 12.83 -16.20
N THR A 10 16.35 13.44 -15.42
CA THR A 10 15.70 14.72 -15.72
C THR A 10 15.87 15.68 -14.54
N GLY A 11 17.10 15.93 -14.09
CA GLY A 11 17.33 16.73 -12.88
C GLY A 11 16.67 16.10 -11.65
N ASP A 12 16.67 16.82 -10.51
CA ASP A 12 16.31 16.31 -9.17
C ASP A 12 15.29 15.14 -9.22
N PRO A 13 15.72 13.89 -8.94
CA PRO A 13 14.86 12.70 -9.09
C PRO A 13 13.65 12.72 -8.14
N PHE A 14 13.62 13.70 -7.21
CA PHE A 14 12.56 13.95 -6.28
C PHE A 14 11.77 15.19 -6.72
N ASP A 15 10.66 14.95 -7.42
CA ASP A 15 9.68 15.98 -7.70
C ASP A 15 9.01 16.41 -6.38
N THR A 16 9.58 17.46 -5.78
CA THR A 16 9.26 17.92 -4.44
C THR A 16 7.89 18.60 -4.44
N ILE A 17 7.02 18.19 -3.53
CA ILE A 17 5.66 18.70 -3.43
C ILE A 17 5.60 19.96 -2.58
N THR A 18 5.02 21.01 -3.15
CA THR A 18 4.74 22.25 -2.42
C THR A 18 3.63 22.03 -1.38
N PRO A 19 3.82 22.46 -0.11
CA PRO A 19 2.78 22.39 0.90
C PRO A 19 1.54 23.21 0.50
N VAL A 20 0.37 22.85 1.04
CA VAL A 20 -0.82 23.69 0.96
C VAL A 20 -0.68 24.84 1.95
N ILE A 21 -0.57 26.08 1.46
CA ILE A 21 -0.63 27.27 2.30
C ILE A 21 -2.08 27.43 2.77
N PRO A 22 -2.35 27.52 4.08
CA PRO A 22 -3.69 27.78 4.56
C PRO A 22 -4.14 29.17 4.09
N ILE A 23 -5.28 29.25 3.41
CA ILE A 23 -5.99 30.53 3.22
C ILE A 23 -6.47 30.94 4.62
N SER A 24 -6.07 32.12 5.09
CA SER A 24 -6.43 32.62 6.42
C SER A 24 -7.95 32.69 6.60
N ASP A 25 -8.37 32.35 7.83
CA ASP A 25 -9.73 32.45 8.39
C ASP A 25 -10.83 31.60 7.77
N ARG A 26 -10.91 30.36 8.25
CA ARG A 26 -12.19 29.76 8.64
C ARG A 26 -12.06 29.20 10.06
N PRO A 27 -13.07 29.38 10.94
CA PRO A 27 -13.01 28.89 12.30
C PRO A 27 -12.78 27.37 12.31
N ARG A 28 -11.88 26.92 13.20
CA ARG A 28 -11.71 25.49 13.52
C ARG A 28 -13.07 24.94 13.92
N SER A 29 -13.73 24.24 13.00
CA SER A 29 -14.92 23.47 13.32
C SER A 29 -14.50 22.41 14.32
N GLN A 30 -15.17 22.43 15.47
CA GLN A 30 -15.02 21.46 16.54
C GLN A 30 -15.01 20.03 15.99
N SER A 31 -14.11 19.22 16.53
CA SER A 31 -13.97 17.79 16.28
C SER A 31 -15.31 17.08 16.36
N VAL A 32 -15.82 16.60 15.23
CA VAL A 32 -16.86 15.57 15.21
C VAL A 32 -16.18 14.25 15.58
N VAL A 33 -16.26 13.93 16.87
CA VAL A 33 -15.92 12.61 17.42
C VAL A 33 -16.90 11.58 16.86
N ALA A 34 -16.37 10.39 16.52
CA ALA A 34 -17.08 9.12 16.38
C ALA A 34 -18.03 8.92 15.17
N GLY A 35 -17.44 8.66 14.00
CA GLY A 35 -18.01 7.72 13.03
C GLY A 35 -16.84 6.97 12.39
N THR A 36 -16.61 5.67 12.56
CA THR A 36 -17.52 4.56 12.35
C THR A 36 -16.95 3.29 13.03
N LEU A 37 -17.09 3.17 14.35
CA LEU A 37 -16.79 1.91 15.07
C LEU A 37 -17.99 0.94 15.13
N ASN A 38 -19.17 1.36 14.66
CA ASN A 38 -20.43 0.61 14.79
C ASN A 38 -20.89 -0.16 13.56
N ASP A 39 -20.12 -0.22 12.47
CA ASP A 39 -20.48 -1.10 11.34
C ASP A 39 -20.20 -2.57 11.71
N PRO A 40 -21.24 -3.42 11.92
CA PRO A 40 -21.05 -4.81 12.31
C PRO A 40 -20.32 -5.62 11.23
N TYR A 41 -20.50 -5.30 9.95
CA TYR A 41 -19.82 -5.97 8.85
C TYR A 41 -18.32 -5.65 8.87
N ARG A 42 -17.96 -4.39 9.12
CA ARG A 42 -16.56 -3.98 9.27
C ARG A 42 -15.90 -4.65 10.48
N ARG A 43 -16.59 -4.72 11.63
CA ARG A 43 -16.09 -5.41 12.83
C ARG A 43 -15.85 -6.89 12.55
N GLN A 44 -16.79 -7.57 11.90
CA GLN A 44 -16.63 -8.97 11.54
C GLN A 44 -15.46 -9.17 10.57
N ALA A 45 -15.34 -8.33 9.53
CA ALA A 45 -14.24 -8.42 8.57
C ALA A 45 -12.86 -8.25 9.23
N VAL A 46 -12.74 -7.34 10.21
CA VAL A 46 -11.51 -7.16 11.01
C VAL A 46 -11.24 -8.38 11.91
N ALA A 47 -12.29 -8.94 12.52
CA ALA A 47 -12.17 -10.16 13.33
C ALA A 47 -11.70 -11.36 12.50
N ASP A 48 -12.24 -11.51 11.28
CA ASP A 48 -11.83 -12.54 10.32
C ASP A 48 -10.35 -12.36 9.93
N ALA A 49 -9.92 -11.13 9.65
CA ALA A 49 -8.54 -10.82 9.32
C ALA A 49 -7.58 -11.19 10.47
N ARG A 50 -7.96 -10.88 11.71
CA ARG A 50 -7.21 -11.26 12.92
C ARG A 50 -7.18 -12.77 13.14
N SER A 51 -8.27 -13.46 12.82
CA SER A 51 -8.33 -14.93 12.86
C SER A 51 -7.38 -15.56 11.85
N LEU A 52 -7.40 -15.07 10.61
CA LEU A 52 -6.47 -15.49 9.55
C LEU A 52 -5.01 -15.23 9.95
N TRP A 53 -4.72 -14.02 10.44
CA TRP A 53 -3.38 -13.64 10.86
C TRP A 53 -2.82 -14.57 11.94
N ARG A 54 -3.59 -14.87 12.99
CA ARG A 54 -3.18 -15.77 14.07
C ARG A 54 -2.84 -17.19 13.60
N LYS A 55 -3.55 -17.69 12.59
CA LYS A 55 -3.37 -19.05 12.04
C LYS A 55 -2.26 -19.13 11.00
N SER A 56 -1.81 -18.00 10.47
CA SER A 56 -0.78 -17.96 9.44
C SER A 56 0.62 -18.25 9.99
N ILE A 57 1.54 -18.59 9.10
CA ILE A 57 2.93 -18.97 9.40
C ILE A 57 3.86 -17.78 9.06
N PRO A 58 4.92 -17.51 9.85
CA PRO A 58 5.91 -16.49 9.50
C PRO A 58 6.47 -16.68 8.08
N GLY A 59 6.61 -15.59 7.33
CA GLY A 59 7.02 -15.62 5.92
C GLY A 59 8.39 -16.25 5.67
N SER A 60 9.28 -16.20 6.66
CA SER A 60 10.63 -16.80 6.62
C SER A 60 10.64 -18.32 6.48
N ARG A 61 9.51 -19.01 6.64
CA ARG A 61 9.42 -20.48 6.67
C ARG A 61 8.75 -21.11 5.44
N GLY A 62 8.51 -20.38 4.36
CA GLY A 62 7.79 -20.96 3.22
C GLY A 62 7.69 -20.10 1.97
N VAL A 63 6.52 -20.13 1.34
CA VAL A 63 6.29 -19.69 -0.05
C VAL A 63 6.59 -18.21 -0.31
N VAL A 64 6.69 -17.37 0.73
CA VAL A 64 6.93 -15.93 0.58
C VAL A 64 8.25 -15.65 -0.14
N ALA A 65 9.33 -16.34 0.21
CA ALA A 65 10.63 -16.12 -0.44
C ALA A 65 10.60 -16.50 -1.93
N ALA A 66 9.95 -17.62 -2.26
CA ALA A 66 9.78 -18.05 -3.64
C ALA A 66 8.91 -17.08 -4.45
N TYR A 67 7.82 -16.59 -3.85
CA TYR A 67 6.97 -15.55 -4.45
C TYR A 67 7.76 -14.27 -4.74
N LEU A 68 8.50 -13.76 -3.74
CA LEU A 68 9.30 -12.55 -3.92
C LEU A 68 10.37 -12.74 -4.99
N ALA A 69 11.04 -13.90 -5.03
CA ALA A 69 12.00 -14.23 -6.08
C ALA A 69 11.35 -14.24 -7.47
N SER A 70 10.12 -14.75 -7.61
CA SER A 70 9.34 -14.67 -8.85
C SER A 70 9.07 -13.23 -9.29
N GLN A 71 9.06 -12.28 -8.36
CA GLN A 71 8.86 -10.86 -8.60
C GLN A 71 10.19 -10.11 -8.84
N GLY A 72 11.31 -10.83 -8.93
CA GLY A 72 12.66 -10.27 -9.05
C GLY A 72 13.16 -9.62 -7.75
N ILE A 73 12.61 -10.01 -6.60
CA ILE A 73 12.92 -9.43 -5.30
C ILE A 73 13.72 -10.46 -4.49
N GLN A 74 14.96 -10.14 -4.19
CA GLN A 74 15.81 -10.92 -3.30
C GLN A 74 16.07 -10.09 -2.03
N LEU A 75 15.78 -10.68 -0.87
CA LEU A 75 15.96 -10.05 0.44
C LEU A 75 16.77 -10.99 1.32
N ASP A 76 17.66 -10.43 2.13
CA ASP A 76 18.42 -11.20 3.12
C ASP A 76 17.49 -11.74 4.23
N GLU A 77 16.48 -10.95 4.59
CA GLU A 77 15.47 -11.32 5.58
C GLU A 77 14.05 -10.99 5.06
N ILE A 78 13.12 -11.92 5.29
CA ILE A 78 11.71 -11.71 4.99
C ILE A 78 11.09 -10.86 6.10
N PRO A 79 10.44 -9.72 5.79
CA PRO A 79 9.75 -8.90 6.77
C PRO A 79 8.84 -9.69 7.71
N ALA A 80 8.92 -9.42 9.01
CA ALA A 80 8.11 -10.09 10.03
C ALA A 80 6.59 -9.93 9.82
N ASN A 81 6.17 -8.85 9.15
CA ASN A 81 4.78 -8.58 8.77
C ASN A 81 4.35 -9.24 7.46
N LEU A 82 5.20 -10.07 6.86
CA LEU A 82 4.82 -11.01 5.82
C LEU A 82 4.68 -12.41 6.41
N ARG A 83 3.55 -13.03 6.09
CA ARG A 83 3.16 -14.36 6.55
C ARG A 83 2.59 -15.14 5.38
N PHE A 84 2.23 -16.40 5.60
CA PHE A 84 1.53 -17.18 4.60
C PHE A 84 0.61 -18.22 5.21
N VAL A 85 -0.29 -18.74 4.38
CA VAL A 85 -1.10 -19.94 4.62
C VAL A 85 -0.98 -20.83 3.38
N LEU A 86 -0.86 -22.14 3.56
CA LEU A 86 -0.60 -23.08 2.45
C LEU A 86 -1.86 -23.45 1.67
N ASP A 87 -2.98 -23.54 2.35
CA ASP A 87 -4.27 -23.92 1.79
C ASP A 87 -5.32 -22.88 2.19
N HIS A 88 -5.61 -21.94 1.29
CA HIS A 88 -6.51 -20.83 1.57
C HIS A 88 -7.44 -20.53 0.39
N PRO A 89 -8.76 -20.48 0.61
CA PRO A 89 -9.72 -20.30 -0.47
C PRO A 89 -9.81 -18.83 -0.92
N TYR A 90 -9.83 -18.62 -2.24
CA TYR A 90 -10.30 -17.39 -2.86
C TYR A 90 -11.81 -17.46 -3.03
N MET A 91 -12.52 -16.63 -2.27
CA MET A 91 -13.99 -16.58 -2.28
C MET A 91 -14.48 -15.31 -2.97
N LYS A 92 -15.40 -15.45 -3.93
CA LYS A 92 -16.09 -14.33 -4.57
C LYS A 92 -17.59 -14.44 -4.38
N LYS A 93 -18.26 -13.33 -4.02
CA LYS A 93 -19.72 -13.29 -3.96
C LYS A 93 -20.29 -12.94 -5.33
N SER A 94 -21.17 -13.79 -5.87
CA SER A 94 -21.92 -13.57 -7.11
C SER A 94 -23.32 -14.16 -6.97
N GLY A 95 -24.34 -13.44 -7.45
CA GLY A 95 -25.75 -13.87 -7.33
C GLY A 95 -26.22 -14.10 -5.88
N GLY A 96 -25.61 -13.40 -4.90
CA GLY A 96 -25.92 -13.59 -3.48
C GLY A 96 -25.17 -14.75 -2.80
N LEU A 97 -24.54 -15.65 -3.56
CA LEU A 97 -23.81 -16.82 -3.07
C LEU A 97 -22.30 -16.59 -3.10
N TYR A 98 -21.57 -17.30 -2.23
CA TYR A 98 -20.11 -17.33 -2.25
C TYR A 98 -19.62 -18.53 -3.07
N HIS A 99 -18.75 -18.25 -4.04
CA HIS A 99 -18.11 -19.25 -4.89
C HIS A 99 -16.62 -19.31 -4.56
N GLU A 100 -16.09 -20.52 -4.37
CA GLU A 100 -14.66 -20.76 -4.28
C GLU A 100 -14.11 -20.83 -5.72
N LEU A 101 -13.30 -19.85 -6.11
CA LEU A 101 -12.75 -19.78 -7.47
C LEU A 101 -11.33 -20.34 -7.56
N HIS A 102 -10.64 -20.42 -6.42
CA HIS A 102 -9.27 -20.91 -6.32
C HIS A 102 -8.99 -21.32 -4.88
N ARG A 103 -8.04 -22.22 -4.68
CA ARG A 103 -7.54 -22.64 -3.38
C ARG A 103 -6.06 -22.99 -3.51
N GLY A 104 -5.24 -22.46 -2.61
CA GLY A 104 -3.81 -22.71 -2.64
C GLY A 104 -3.02 -21.79 -1.71
N PRO A 105 -1.69 -21.72 -1.89
CA PRO A 105 -0.83 -20.89 -1.08
C PRO A 105 -1.20 -19.41 -1.20
N CYS A 106 -1.24 -18.73 -0.07
CA CYS A 106 -1.57 -17.31 0.00
C CYS A 106 -0.57 -16.57 0.89
N VAL A 107 0.13 -15.61 0.29
CA VAL A 107 1.02 -14.66 0.98
C VAL A 107 0.15 -13.59 1.62
N LEU A 108 0.47 -13.28 2.88
CA LEU A 108 -0.28 -12.37 3.72
C LEU A 108 0.57 -11.19 4.14
N GLY A 109 0.08 -9.97 3.94
CA GLY A 109 0.68 -8.75 4.46
C GLY A 109 -0.20 -8.10 5.51
N GLY A 110 0.30 -7.94 6.73
CA GLY A 110 -0.46 -7.35 7.83
C GLY A 110 -0.70 -5.85 7.63
N ILE A 111 -1.96 -5.41 7.72
CA ILE A 111 -2.34 -4.00 7.62
C ILE A 111 -2.65 -3.48 9.02
N PHE A 112 -1.90 -2.47 9.47
CA PHE A 112 -1.92 -1.95 10.83
C PHE A 112 -2.35 -0.49 10.88
N SER A 113 -2.94 -0.09 12.00
CA SER A 113 -3.13 1.33 12.36
C SER A 113 -1.83 1.94 12.90
N GLU A 114 -1.81 3.27 13.05
CA GLU A 114 -0.71 3.97 13.74
C GLU A 114 -0.47 3.44 15.16
N ALA A 115 -1.53 3.01 15.85
CA ALA A 115 -1.46 2.41 17.18
C ALA A 115 -1.02 0.92 17.17
N GLY A 116 -0.59 0.38 16.03
CA GLY A 116 -0.13 -1.01 15.89
C GLY A 116 -1.25 -2.05 15.91
N GLN A 117 -2.52 -1.65 15.80
CA GLN A 117 -3.63 -2.61 15.78
C GLN A 117 -3.79 -3.19 14.38
N LEU A 118 -3.89 -4.52 14.27
CA LEU A 118 -4.22 -5.17 13.00
C LEU A 118 -5.65 -4.80 12.57
N LEU A 119 -5.75 -4.14 11.42
CA LEU A 119 -6.99 -3.71 10.76
C LEU A 119 -7.40 -4.65 9.63
N GLY A 120 -6.43 -5.29 8.98
CA GLY A 120 -6.68 -6.14 7.84
C GLY A 120 -5.46 -6.95 7.43
N VAL A 121 -5.64 -7.76 6.42
CA VAL A 121 -4.59 -8.56 5.79
C VAL A 121 -4.74 -8.41 4.28
N ASN A 122 -3.66 -7.98 3.63
CA ASN A 122 -3.53 -8.12 2.19
C ASN A 122 -3.26 -9.59 1.86
N GLN A 123 -4.05 -10.20 0.98
CA GLN A 123 -3.93 -11.60 0.61
C GLN A 123 -3.53 -11.68 -0.85
N ILE A 124 -2.44 -12.37 -1.15
CA ILE A 124 -1.97 -12.62 -2.52
C ILE A 124 -1.89 -14.13 -2.72
N TRP A 125 -2.73 -14.68 -3.59
CA TRP A 125 -2.66 -16.09 -3.96
C TRP A 125 -1.50 -16.31 -4.92
N VAL A 126 -0.74 -17.36 -4.65
CA VAL A 126 0.50 -17.70 -5.33
C VAL A 126 0.33 -19.03 -6.04
N ASP A 127 0.88 -19.13 -7.24
CA ASP A 127 0.93 -20.37 -7.98
C ASP A 127 1.77 -21.41 -7.20
N PRO A 128 1.22 -22.59 -6.87
CA PRO A 128 1.98 -23.64 -6.21
C PRO A 128 3.12 -24.19 -7.08
N LYS A 129 3.10 -23.94 -8.39
CA LYS A 129 4.15 -24.37 -9.33
C LYS A 129 5.16 -23.24 -9.56
N PRO A 130 6.45 -23.56 -9.77
CA PRO A 130 7.43 -22.61 -10.25
C PRO A 130 6.93 -21.88 -11.51
N PRO A 131 7.16 -20.56 -11.63
CA PRO A 131 8.05 -19.74 -10.82
C PRO A 131 7.46 -19.23 -9.50
N HIS A 132 6.28 -19.69 -9.08
CA HIS A 132 5.55 -19.20 -7.90
C HIS A 132 5.10 -17.74 -8.03
N GLY A 133 4.61 -17.38 -9.22
CA GLY A 133 3.99 -16.08 -9.47
C GLY A 133 2.62 -15.93 -8.83
N ARG A 134 1.91 -14.84 -9.16
CA ARG A 134 0.51 -14.68 -8.77
C ARG A 134 -0.34 -15.77 -9.42
N ALA A 135 -1.27 -16.36 -8.66
CA ALA A 135 -2.17 -17.39 -9.17
C ALA A 135 -3.05 -16.84 -10.30
N SER A 136 -3.29 -17.66 -11.33
CA SER A 136 -4.31 -17.37 -12.35
C SER A 136 -5.69 -17.78 -11.82
N ILE A 137 -6.57 -16.82 -11.61
CA ILE A 137 -7.93 -17.03 -11.08
C ILE A 137 -8.91 -16.51 -12.11
N GLN A 138 -9.93 -17.31 -12.45
CA GLN A 138 -10.94 -16.96 -13.44
C GLN A 138 -12.35 -17.18 -12.89
N MET A 139 -13.30 -16.38 -13.40
CA MET A 139 -14.73 -16.55 -13.19
C MET A 139 -15.44 -16.15 -14.48
N ASP A 140 -16.25 -17.05 -15.04
CA ASP A 140 -17.05 -16.78 -16.25
C ASP A 140 -16.22 -16.26 -17.45
N GLY A 141 -14.95 -16.71 -17.56
CA GLY A 141 -14.01 -16.28 -18.60
C GLY A 141 -13.20 -15.02 -18.27
N ASP A 142 -13.56 -14.28 -17.22
CA ASP A 142 -12.84 -13.09 -16.78
C ASP A 142 -11.72 -13.42 -15.79
N HIS A 143 -10.58 -12.75 -15.94
CA HIS A 143 -9.48 -12.83 -14.98
C HIS A 143 -9.80 -12.04 -13.71
N MET A 144 -9.69 -12.72 -12.57
CA MET A 144 -9.86 -12.15 -11.26
C MET A 144 -8.51 -11.70 -10.68
N PRO A 145 -8.46 -10.62 -9.90
CA PRO A 145 -7.23 -10.24 -9.22
C PRO A 145 -6.86 -11.30 -8.20
N ALA A 146 -5.62 -11.79 -8.28
CA ALA A 146 -5.02 -12.70 -7.30
C ALA A 146 -4.68 -12.03 -5.97
N GLU A 147 -5.05 -10.76 -5.79
CA GLU A 147 -4.81 -9.97 -4.59
C GLU A 147 -6.11 -9.35 -4.09
N ILE A 148 -6.48 -9.61 -2.84
CA ILE A 148 -7.63 -8.98 -2.19
C ILE A 148 -7.35 -8.70 -0.70
N VAL A 149 -8.09 -7.77 -0.13
CA VAL A 149 -8.00 -7.47 1.31
C VAL A 149 -9.07 -8.23 2.10
N ARG A 150 -8.68 -8.81 3.25
CA ARG A 150 -9.60 -9.20 4.31
C ARG A 150 -9.49 -8.19 5.45
N GLY A 151 -10.63 -7.66 5.93
CA GLY A 151 -10.65 -6.60 6.95
C GLY A 151 -10.68 -5.21 6.32
N SER A 152 -9.93 -4.26 6.89
CA SER A 152 -9.88 -2.88 6.42
C SER A 152 -8.47 -2.41 6.13
N CYS A 153 -8.31 -1.64 5.05
CA CYS A 153 -7.12 -0.87 4.74
C CYS A 153 -7.26 0.64 5.00
N LYS A 154 -8.44 1.09 5.43
CA LYS A 154 -8.73 2.52 5.64
C LYS A 154 -7.87 3.07 6.78
N GLY A 155 -7.04 4.05 6.50
CA GLY A 155 -6.07 4.64 7.43
C GLY A 155 -4.96 3.68 7.86
N GLY A 156 -4.86 2.51 7.21
CA GLY A 156 -3.89 1.48 7.55
C GLY A 156 -2.69 1.47 6.62
N PHE A 157 -1.61 0.85 7.08
CA PHE A 157 -0.38 0.64 6.33
C PHE A 157 0.19 -0.76 6.61
N LEU A 158 1.04 -1.23 5.72
CA LEU A 158 1.73 -2.51 5.78
C LEU A 158 3.22 -2.18 5.93
N PRO A 159 3.76 -2.13 7.17
CA PRO A 159 5.18 -1.90 7.41
C PRO A 159 5.97 -3.12 6.96
N LEU A 160 6.88 -2.95 6.00
CA LEU A 160 7.74 -4.03 5.51
C LEU A 160 9.13 -3.92 6.11
N VAL A 161 9.72 -2.74 6.03
CA VAL A 161 11.04 -2.46 6.62
C VAL A 161 10.96 -1.20 7.45
N TRP A 162 11.53 -1.27 8.65
CA TRP A 162 11.54 -0.15 9.60
C TRP A 162 12.82 -0.16 10.44
N PRO A 163 13.88 0.52 9.97
CA PRO A 163 15.06 0.78 10.78
C PRO A 163 14.69 1.70 11.96
N GLU A 164 15.23 1.45 13.15
CA GLU A 164 14.88 2.19 14.38
C GLU A 164 15.13 3.70 14.27
N ALA A 165 16.21 4.09 13.60
CA ALA A 165 16.61 5.49 13.41
C ALA A 165 16.01 6.15 12.14
N ALA A 166 15.08 5.47 11.44
CA ALA A 166 14.55 5.98 10.18
C ALA A 166 13.84 7.33 10.37
N THR A 167 14.22 8.31 9.55
CA THR A 167 13.55 9.62 9.49
C THR A 167 12.89 9.88 8.14
N ALA A 168 13.14 9.01 7.16
CA ALA A 168 12.51 9.00 5.86
C ALA A 168 11.57 7.79 5.74
N LEU A 169 10.46 7.96 5.02
CA LEU A 169 9.50 6.91 4.73
C LEU A 169 9.19 6.88 3.24
N VAL A 170 9.45 5.74 2.61
CA VAL A 170 9.05 5.42 1.24
C VAL A 170 7.77 4.60 1.29
N VAL A 171 6.74 5.04 0.57
CA VAL A 171 5.44 4.38 0.53
C VAL A 171 5.06 4.04 -0.90
N ALA A 172 4.74 2.77 -1.12
CA ALA A 172 4.16 2.29 -2.36
C ALA A 172 2.69 1.88 -2.17
N ARG A 173 1.97 1.69 -3.28
CA ARG A 173 0.64 1.06 -3.23
C ARG A 173 0.81 -0.44 -3.03
N SER A 174 1.66 -1.11 -3.80
CA SER A 174 1.89 -2.56 -3.72
C SER A 174 3.07 -2.91 -2.82
N LEU A 175 3.04 -4.10 -2.20
CA LEU A 175 4.15 -4.57 -1.38
C LEU A 175 5.39 -4.85 -2.22
N GLU A 176 5.20 -5.30 -3.47
CA GLU A 176 6.28 -5.62 -4.40
C GLU A 176 7.04 -4.36 -4.80
N ALA A 177 6.34 -3.26 -5.09
CA ALA A 177 6.99 -1.99 -5.40
C ALA A 177 7.79 -1.45 -4.20
N ALA A 178 7.22 -1.52 -2.99
CA ALA A 178 7.93 -1.11 -1.77
C ALA A 178 9.20 -1.95 -1.55
N LEU A 179 9.10 -3.28 -1.70
CA LEU A 179 10.24 -4.18 -1.52
C LEU A 179 11.28 -4.08 -2.63
N ARG A 180 10.89 -3.81 -3.89
CA ARG A 180 11.87 -3.52 -4.96
C ARG A 180 12.65 -2.24 -4.67
N ALA A 181 11.97 -1.20 -4.20
CA ALA A 181 12.64 0.04 -3.79
C ALA A 181 13.57 -0.17 -2.57
N TYR A 182 13.18 -1.05 -1.65
CA TYR A 182 14.05 -1.48 -0.56
C TYR A 182 15.19 -2.39 -1.01
N ALA A 183 15.04 -3.19 -2.07
CA ALA A 183 16.14 -4.01 -2.58
C ALA A 183 17.17 -3.13 -3.31
N SER A 184 16.73 -2.08 -4.00
CA SER A 184 17.63 -1.17 -4.72
C SER A 184 18.29 -0.11 -3.85
N ARG A 185 17.67 0.28 -2.72
CA ARG A 185 18.17 1.29 -1.74
C ARG A 185 18.94 2.43 -2.41
N PRO A 186 18.27 3.26 -3.24
CA PRO A 186 18.95 4.36 -3.92
C PRO A 186 19.56 5.32 -2.92
N SER A 187 20.62 6.01 -3.34
CA SER A 187 21.37 6.86 -2.42
C SER A 187 20.53 7.98 -1.81
N GLY A 188 20.69 8.21 -0.51
CA GLY A 188 19.87 9.13 0.29
C GLY A 188 18.56 8.52 0.83
N LEU A 189 18.30 7.23 0.62
CA LEU A 189 17.17 6.48 1.17
C LEU A 189 17.58 5.14 1.80
N GLU A 190 18.88 4.90 2.02
CA GLU A 190 19.43 3.66 2.55
C GLU A 190 18.85 3.30 3.92
N ASP A 191 18.65 4.31 4.78
CA ASP A 191 18.10 4.19 6.14
C ASP A 191 16.59 4.50 6.21
N ALA A 192 15.90 4.57 5.07
CA ALA A 192 14.47 4.84 5.05
C ALA A 192 13.65 3.63 5.52
N ALA A 193 12.47 3.89 6.07
CA ALA A 193 11.44 2.88 6.22
C ALA A 193 10.73 2.67 4.88
N TYR A 194 10.24 1.45 4.62
CA TYR A 194 9.56 1.07 3.39
C TYR A 194 8.22 0.41 3.70
N TRP A 195 7.13 1.09 3.34
CA TRP A 195 5.77 0.65 3.64
C TRP A 195 4.94 0.50 2.37
N ALA A 196 3.88 -0.31 2.45
CA ALA A 196 2.83 -0.38 1.45
C ALA A 196 1.47 0.01 2.05
N VAL A 197 0.49 0.38 1.21
CA VAL A 197 -0.87 0.72 1.67
C VAL A 197 -2.00 0.02 0.92
N VAL A 198 -1.65 -0.89 -0.01
CA VAL A 198 -2.53 -1.76 -0.80
C VAL A 198 -3.41 -1.03 -1.84
N ASP A 199 -3.95 0.14 -1.53
CA ASP A 199 -4.84 0.90 -2.41
C ASP A 199 -4.38 2.36 -2.55
N LEU A 200 -4.36 2.86 -3.80
CA LEU A 200 -4.07 4.26 -4.10
C LEU A 200 -5.05 5.21 -3.39
N LYS A 201 -6.29 4.79 -3.15
CA LYS A 201 -7.28 5.60 -2.41
C LYS A 201 -6.87 5.85 -0.96
N VAL A 202 -6.14 4.91 -0.35
CA VAL A 202 -5.60 5.07 1.01
C VAL A 202 -4.48 6.12 1.02
N MET A 203 -3.63 6.13 -0.01
CA MET A 203 -2.60 7.18 -0.20
C MET A 203 -3.25 8.53 -0.48
N SER A 204 -4.21 8.55 -1.42
CA SER A 204 -4.73 9.81 -1.95
C SER A 204 -5.65 10.52 -0.99
N GLY A 205 -6.50 9.75 -0.31
CA GLY A 205 -7.67 10.24 0.40
C GLY A 205 -8.66 11.02 -0.46
N LYS A 206 -9.58 11.70 0.23
CA LYS A 206 -10.57 12.57 -0.41
C LYS A 206 -9.91 13.83 -0.94
N MET A 207 -10.34 14.23 -2.12
CA MET A 207 -9.94 15.47 -2.77
C MET A 207 -11.09 16.47 -2.77
N GLN A 208 -10.75 17.77 -2.77
CA GLN A 208 -11.72 18.82 -2.99
C GLN A 208 -12.30 18.71 -4.41
N ARG A 209 -13.62 18.87 -4.51
CA ARG A 209 -14.30 18.93 -5.81
C ARG A 209 -14.03 20.28 -6.46
N GLN A 210 -13.62 20.26 -7.72
CA GLN A 210 -13.49 21.45 -8.56
C GLN A 210 -14.30 21.25 -9.83
N LYS A 211 -15.06 22.27 -10.23
CA LYS A 211 -15.93 22.20 -11.41
C LYS A 211 -15.08 21.89 -12.64
N GLY A 212 -15.45 20.85 -13.40
CA GLY A 212 -14.74 20.43 -14.61
C GLY A 212 -13.45 19.65 -14.39
N VAL A 213 -13.01 19.43 -13.13
CA VAL A 213 -11.75 18.72 -12.82
C VAL A 213 -12.06 17.42 -12.09
N ARG A 214 -11.72 16.28 -12.70
CA ARG A 214 -11.96 14.96 -12.11
C ARG A 214 -11.08 14.68 -10.89
N TYR A 215 -9.81 15.10 -10.93
CA TYR A 215 -8.83 14.92 -9.85
C TYR A 215 -8.07 16.23 -9.64
N SER A 216 -8.43 16.99 -8.60
CA SER A 216 -7.86 18.32 -8.34
C SER A 216 -6.43 18.28 -7.80
N GLY A 217 -6.03 17.16 -7.18
CA GLY A 217 -4.78 17.06 -6.44
C GLY A 217 -4.75 17.90 -5.16
N LEU A 218 -5.89 18.51 -4.78
CA LEU A 218 -6.04 19.26 -3.55
C LEU A 218 -6.77 18.41 -2.51
N PRO A 219 -6.18 18.18 -1.33
CA PRO A 219 -6.81 17.37 -0.29
C PRO A 219 -8.04 18.07 0.30
N ASP A 220 -9.08 17.29 0.54
CA ASP A 220 -10.09 17.62 1.54
C ASP A 220 -9.47 17.43 2.93
N LEU A 221 -9.09 18.53 3.59
CA LEU A 221 -8.38 18.51 4.88
C LEU A 221 -9.25 17.99 6.04
N SER A 222 -10.55 17.78 5.83
CA SER A 222 -11.43 17.12 6.81
C SER A 222 -11.40 15.59 6.74
N ASP A 223 -10.70 15.00 5.76
CA ASP A 223 -10.56 13.55 5.64
C ASP A 223 -9.55 13.00 6.66
N ASP A 224 -10.09 12.44 7.73
CA ASP A 224 -9.39 11.82 8.86
C ASP A 224 -9.14 10.32 8.66
N THR A 225 -9.49 9.77 7.49
CA THR A 225 -9.51 8.32 7.28
C THR A 225 -8.49 7.79 6.28
N SER A 226 -7.65 8.68 5.78
CA SER A 226 -6.62 8.38 4.79
C SER A 226 -5.24 8.36 5.44
N PHE A 227 -4.27 7.80 4.72
CA PHE A 227 -2.91 7.74 5.23
C PHE A 227 -2.35 9.14 5.51
N VAL A 228 -1.71 9.27 6.65
CA VAL A 228 -0.89 10.41 7.05
C VAL A 228 0.43 9.86 7.57
N ALA A 229 1.55 10.49 7.22
CA ALA A 229 2.85 10.08 7.72
C ALA A 229 2.90 10.08 9.26
N PRO A 230 3.50 9.06 9.89
CA PRO A 230 3.82 9.07 11.31
C PRO A 230 4.63 10.30 11.73
N HIS A 231 4.54 10.67 13.00
CA HIS A 231 5.19 11.87 13.55
C HIS A 231 6.73 11.86 13.46
N TRP A 232 7.36 10.68 13.41
CA TRP A 232 8.82 10.56 13.28
C TRP A 232 9.33 10.82 11.86
N VAL A 233 8.44 10.84 10.86
CA VAL A 233 8.81 11.06 9.46
C VAL A 233 9.11 12.54 9.21
N LYS A 234 10.32 12.82 8.72
CA LYS A 234 10.77 14.13 8.25
C LYS A 234 10.75 14.23 6.73
N ARG A 235 10.86 13.09 6.03
CA ARG A 235 10.79 12.99 4.56
C ARG A 235 9.85 11.87 4.14
N LEU A 236 8.82 12.18 3.36
CA LEU A 236 7.86 11.22 2.81
C LEU A 236 8.02 11.11 1.29
N VAL A 237 8.21 9.90 0.79
CA VAL A 237 8.33 9.62 -0.65
C VAL A 237 7.21 8.68 -1.07
N PHE A 238 6.38 9.10 -2.02
CA PHE A 238 5.40 8.22 -2.65
C PHE A 238 5.92 7.66 -3.97
N LEU A 239 5.78 6.34 -4.16
CA LEU A 239 6.12 5.69 -5.42
C LEU A 239 4.92 5.72 -6.37
N GLN A 240 5.13 6.25 -7.57
CA GLN A 240 4.17 6.20 -8.66
C GLN A 240 4.45 4.97 -9.53
N GLU A 241 3.61 3.95 -9.37
CA GLU A 241 3.76 2.63 -10.02
C GLU A 241 3.19 2.55 -11.45
N ASP A 242 2.34 3.51 -11.84
CA ASP A 242 1.71 3.57 -13.16
C ASP A 242 1.47 5.01 -13.60
N ASP A 243 1.14 5.20 -14.87
CA ASP A 243 0.85 6.50 -15.49
C ASP A 243 -0.62 6.67 -15.87
N ARG A 244 -1.52 5.92 -15.22
CA ARG A 244 -2.95 6.09 -15.43
C ARG A 244 -3.36 7.52 -15.09
N THR A 245 -4.30 8.04 -15.87
CA THR A 245 -4.80 9.40 -15.70
C THR A 245 -5.27 9.65 -14.26
N GLY A 246 -4.72 10.68 -13.63
CA GLY A 246 -5.06 11.06 -12.27
C GLY A 246 -4.22 10.40 -11.18
N THR A 247 -3.36 9.42 -11.48
CA THR A 247 -2.51 8.77 -10.46
C THR A 247 -1.62 9.81 -9.77
N ARG A 248 -0.97 10.69 -10.55
CA ARG A 248 -0.12 11.75 -10.01
C ARG A 248 -0.87 12.70 -9.06
N GLN A 249 -2.01 13.24 -9.50
CA GLN A 249 -2.83 14.15 -8.70
C GLN A 249 -3.32 13.49 -7.40
N LYS A 250 -3.66 12.20 -7.46
CA LYS A 250 -4.04 11.42 -6.26
C LYS A 250 -2.90 11.36 -5.26
N LEU A 251 -1.68 11.05 -5.70
CA LEU A 251 -0.51 11.01 -4.83
C LEU A 251 -0.21 12.39 -4.23
N GLU A 252 -0.26 13.46 -5.03
CA GLU A 252 -0.08 14.83 -4.56
C GLU A 252 -1.08 15.22 -3.48
N SER A 253 -2.34 14.81 -3.64
CA SER A 253 -3.37 15.06 -2.62
C SER A 253 -3.00 14.44 -1.29
N GLY A 254 -2.51 13.20 -1.28
CA GLY A 254 -2.07 12.49 -0.08
C GLY A 254 -0.86 13.14 0.59
N LEU A 255 0.14 13.52 -0.20
CA LEU A 255 1.35 14.19 0.28
C LEU A 255 1.03 15.56 0.88
N LYS A 256 0.25 16.38 0.19
CA LYS A 256 -0.20 17.70 0.67
C LYS A 256 -0.96 17.60 1.99
N ARG A 257 -1.81 16.58 2.14
CA ARG A 257 -2.51 16.29 3.41
C ARG A 257 -1.53 15.95 4.52
N SER A 258 -0.56 15.07 4.24
CA SER A 258 0.46 14.70 5.21
C SER A 258 1.29 15.91 5.65
N MET A 259 1.69 16.78 4.72
CA MET A 259 2.41 18.02 5.03
C MET A 259 1.58 19.02 5.85
N HIS A 260 0.27 19.08 5.60
CA HIS A 260 -0.63 19.91 6.41
C HIS A 260 -0.71 19.40 7.86
N VAL A 261 -0.84 18.09 8.05
CA VAL A 261 -0.92 17.48 9.39
C VAL A 261 0.44 17.41 10.09
N ARG A 262 1.54 17.41 9.33
CA ARG A 262 2.93 17.34 9.82
C ARG A 262 3.72 18.56 9.32
N PRO A 263 3.60 19.73 9.99
CA PRO A 263 4.38 20.92 9.65
C PRO A 263 5.88 20.60 9.58
N GLY A 264 6.55 21.03 8.51
CA GLY A 264 7.96 20.77 8.27
C GLY A 264 8.29 19.45 7.54
N LEU A 265 7.30 18.57 7.31
CA LEU A 265 7.45 17.38 6.49
C LEU A 265 7.82 17.77 5.05
N ARG A 266 8.89 17.18 4.52
CA ARG A 266 9.23 17.25 3.09
C ARG A 266 8.62 16.08 2.36
N ALA A 267 8.01 16.32 1.21
CA ALA A 267 7.35 15.28 0.44
C ALA A 267 7.78 15.29 -1.02
N SER A 268 7.89 14.11 -1.64
CA SER A 268 8.19 13.97 -3.06
C SER A 268 7.50 12.76 -3.66
N ILE A 269 7.35 12.75 -4.98
CA ILE A 269 6.88 11.58 -5.74
C ILE A 269 8.03 11.10 -6.62
N VAL A 270 8.27 9.79 -6.60
CA VAL A 270 9.24 9.14 -7.48
C VAL A 270 8.48 8.19 -8.41
N ARG A 271 8.64 8.36 -9.72
CA ARG A 271 8.12 7.41 -10.70
C ARG A 271 9.03 6.20 -10.73
N ILE A 272 8.44 5.01 -10.64
CA ILE A 272 9.16 3.76 -10.85
C ILE A 272 8.75 3.20 -12.21
N GLY A 273 9.71 2.65 -12.96
CA GLY A 273 9.42 1.97 -14.22
C GLY A 273 8.42 0.85 -14.00
N SER A 274 7.50 0.64 -14.95
CA SER A 274 6.65 -0.55 -14.89
C SER A 274 7.57 -1.76 -15.01
N ALA A 275 7.59 -2.64 -14.01
CA ALA A 275 8.16 -3.97 -14.18
C ALA A 275 7.55 -4.54 -15.46
N ALA A 276 8.39 -4.92 -16.43
CA ALA A 276 7.93 -5.56 -17.65
C ALA A 276 6.96 -6.67 -17.22
N LYS A 277 5.71 -6.62 -17.71
CA LYS A 277 4.79 -7.73 -17.53
C LYS A 277 5.49 -8.91 -18.17
N GLY A 278 6.05 -9.81 -17.35
CA GLY A 278 6.58 -11.07 -17.82
C GLY A 278 5.47 -11.75 -18.60
N GLY A 279 5.61 -11.75 -19.93
CA GLY A 279 4.76 -12.52 -20.80
C GLY A 279 4.89 -13.97 -20.38
N VAL A 280 3.75 -14.56 -20.00
CA VAL A 280 3.52 -15.99 -20.14
C VAL A 280 2.68 -16.13 -21.40
#